data_AF-A0A2Z5WW45-F1
#
_entry.id   AF-A0A2Z5WW45-F1
#
_cell.length_a   1.000
_cell.length_b   1.000
_cell.length_c   1.000
_cell.angle_alpha   90.00
_cell.angle_beta   90.00
_cell.angle_gamma   90.00
#
_symmetry.space_group_name_H-M   'P 1'
#
loop_
_entity.id
_entity.type
_entity.pdbx_description
1 polymer ?
#
loop_
_entity_poly.entity_id
_entity_poly.type
_entity_poly.pdbx_seq_one_letter_code
_entity_poly.pdbx_strand_id
1 'polypeptide(L)'
;MICVICIGITFANTFVPNVSSANELSSSQIIDRFESIKNKMAKLRFCYNESCFYRNVTSKIIPPSDKNPHYTAEISAAVERPSSSPDLADYHFVYANDRWQLVKGEEFTDVADYVFIGDRYEIYSVHNSHTLSGNLDKAKEDGGIKSGYLPLYYEVLDHGNERLN
;
A
#
# COMPACT_ATOMS: atom_id res chain seq x y z
N MET A 1 38.75 57.02 -47.45
CA MET A 1 38.65 57.60 -46.10
C MET A 1 37.82 56.64 -45.25
N ILE A 2 38.46 56.07 -44.23
CA ILE A 2 37.92 55.36 -43.05
C ILE A 2 37.42 53.90 -43.23
N CYS A 3 38.20 53.04 -42.56
CA CYS A 3 38.01 51.65 -42.16
C CYS A 3 36.89 51.52 -41.10
N VAL A 4 36.27 50.34 -40.93
CA VAL A 4 36.15 49.61 -39.65
C VAL A 4 35.37 48.31 -39.87
N ILE A 5 36.06 47.20 -39.59
CA ILE A 5 35.53 45.87 -39.31
C ILE A 5 34.94 45.87 -37.90
N CYS A 6 33.73 45.36 -37.70
CA CYS A 6 33.29 44.86 -36.39
C CYS A 6 32.60 43.49 -36.53
N ILE A 7 33.29 42.50 -36.00
CA ILE A 7 32.91 41.13 -35.68
C ILE A 7 31.80 41.13 -34.61
N GLY A 8 30.86 40.18 -34.65
CA GLY A 8 29.79 40.10 -33.65
C GLY A 8 28.96 38.81 -33.64
N ILE A 9 29.61 37.68 -33.35
CA ILE A 9 29.15 36.54 -32.52
C ILE A 9 27.75 35.94 -32.80
N THR A 10 27.75 34.70 -33.28
CA THR A 10 26.62 33.77 -33.35
C THR A 10 26.05 33.45 -31.96
N PHE A 11 24.79 33.80 -31.71
CA PHE A 11 24.04 33.25 -30.58
C PHE A 11 23.54 31.85 -30.95
N ALA A 12 24.32 30.83 -30.61
CA ALA A 12 23.79 29.47 -30.49
C ALA A 12 22.91 29.44 -29.23
N ASN A 13 21.60 29.62 -29.40
CA ASN A 13 20.62 29.28 -28.37
C ASN A 13 20.56 27.75 -28.26
N THR A 14 21.52 27.16 -27.57
CA THR A 14 21.34 25.83 -26.99
C THR A 14 20.35 25.98 -25.84
N PHE A 15 19.06 25.84 -26.18
CA PHE A 15 18.04 25.44 -25.22
C PHE A 15 18.45 24.07 -24.70
N VAL A 16 19.24 24.05 -23.63
CA VAL A 16 19.36 22.87 -22.78
C VAL A 16 18.04 22.79 -22.04
N PRO A 17 17.16 21.80 -22.31
CA PRO A 17 16.09 21.55 -21.39
C PRO A 17 16.78 21.07 -20.12
N ASN A 18 16.80 21.93 -19.10
CA ASN A 18 17.12 21.53 -17.75
C ASN A 18 15.92 20.66 -17.29
N VAL A 19 15.86 19.43 -17.80
CA VAL A 19 15.00 18.39 -17.26
C VAL A 19 15.58 18.17 -15.88
N SER A 20 14.95 18.83 -14.91
CA SER A 20 15.11 18.46 -13.51
C SER A 20 14.75 16.98 -13.47
N SER A 21 15.80 16.15 -13.43
CA SER A 21 15.71 14.77 -12.96
C SER A 21 15.20 14.91 -11.54
N ALA A 22 13.88 14.98 -11.36
CA ALA A 22 13.26 14.63 -10.11
C ALA A 22 13.90 13.30 -9.72
N ASN A 23 14.61 13.28 -8.59
CA ASN A 23 15.33 12.11 -8.13
C ASN A 23 14.35 10.95 -8.04
N GLU A 24 14.27 10.12 -9.09
CA GLU A 24 13.51 8.88 -9.04
C GLU A 24 14.14 8.03 -7.94
N LEU A 25 13.31 7.55 -7.02
CA LEU A 25 13.80 6.75 -5.91
C LEU A 25 14.50 5.50 -6.44
N SER A 26 15.62 5.16 -5.82
CA SER A 26 16.30 3.92 -6.15
C SER A 26 15.42 2.73 -5.77
N SER A 27 15.63 1.60 -6.46
CA SER A 27 14.93 0.36 -6.14
C SER A 27 15.06 -0.05 -4.68
N SER A 28 16.22 0.20 -4.05
CA SER A 28 16.42 -0.10 -2.63
C SER A 28 15.55 0.79 -1.74
N GLN A 29 15.42 2.08 -2.05
CA GLN A 29 14.56 2.99 -1.28
C GLN A 29 13.08 2.60 -1.39
N ILE A 30 12.63 2.18 -2.57
CA ILE A 30 11.26 1.69 -2.79
C ILE A 30 10.99 0.42 -1.94
N ILE A 31 11.95 -0.50 -1.92
CA ILE A 31 11.88 -1.74 -1.12
C ILE A 31 11.88 -1.42 0.38
N ASP A 32 12.78 -0.57 0.86
CA ASP A 32 12.88 -0.19 2.27
C ASP A 32 11.60 0.48 2.77
N ARG A 33 10.97 1.29 1.93
CA ARG A 33 9.66 1.90 2.19
C ARG A 33 8.56 0.84 2.38
N PHE A 34 8.55 -0.20 1.55
CA PHE A 34 7.60 -1.32 1.71
C PHE A 34 7.83 -2.09 3.02
N GLU A 35 9.09 -2.40 3.32
CA GLU A 35 9.47 -3.10 4.55
C GLU A 35 9.10 -2.28 5.80
N SER A 36 9.14 -0.95 5.73
CA SER A 36 8.62 -0.08 6.79
C SER A 36 7.12 -0.24 7.01
N ILE A 37 6.31 -0.34 5.95
CA ILE A 37 4.87 -0.63 6.04
C ILE A 37 4.64 -1.97 6.74
N LYS A 38 5.33 -3.02 6.30
CA LYS A 38 5.28 -4.36 6.92
C LYS A 38 5.61 -4.32 8.41
N ASN A 39 6.68 -3.62 8.78
CA ASN A 39 7.13 -3.52 10.16
C ASN A 39 6.16 -2.72 11.06
N LYS A 40 5.45 -1.73 10.50
CA LYS A 40 4.38 -1.01 11.20
C LYS A 40 3.14 -1.89 11.35
N MET A 41 2.74 -2.60 10.29
CA MET A 41 1.64 -3.55 10.31
C MET A 41 1.84 -4.62 11.39
N ALA A 42 3.04 -5.20 11.50
CA ALA A 42 3.35 -6.24 12.49
C ALA A 42 3.17 -5.80 13.97
N LYS A 43 3.02 -4.50 14.24
CA LYS A 43 2.80 -3.94 15.58
C LYS A 43 1.34 -3.58 15.85
N LEU A 44 0.46 -3.71 14.86
CA LEU A 44 -0.95 -3.37 14.99
C LEU A 44 -1.68 -4.27 15.98
N ARG A 45 -2.70 -3.68 16.60
CA ARG A 45 -3.74 -4.35 17.38
C ARG A 45 -5.08 -3.95 16.80
N PHE A 46 -5.93 -4.91 16.47
CA PHE A 46 -7.11 -4.60 15.64
C PHE A 46 -8.42 -5.24 16.09
N CYS A 47 -8.45 -5.76 17.32
CA CYS A 47 -9.69 -6.12 18.01
C CYS A 47 -9.73 -5.41 19.37
N TYR A 48 -10.90 -4.89 19.74
CA TYR A 48 -11.17 -4.37 21.09
C TYR A 48 -11.52 -5.55 22.02
N ASN A 49 -10.97 -5.56 23.24
CA ASN A 49 -11.10 -6.59 24.31
C ASN A 49 -10.35 -7.90 24.10
N GLU A 50 -10.20 -8.37 22.86
CA GLU A 50 -9.32 -9.49 22.50
C GLU A 50 -8.08 -8.91 21.82
N SER A 51 -6.88 -9.31 22.24
CA SER A 51 -5.68 -8.78 21.59
C SER A 51 -5.42 -9.54 20.29
N CYS A 52 -6.02 -9.08 19.19
CA CYS A 52 -5.72 -9.59 17.85
C CYS A 52 -4.40 -9.00 17.34
N PHE A 53 -3.48 -9.86 16.93
CA PHE A 53 -2.17 -9.48 16.40
C PHE A 53 -1.84 -10.25 15.15
N TYR A 54 -0.94 -9.69 14.34
CA TYR A 54 -0.29 -10.45 13.29
C TYR A 54 0.88 -11.28 13.83
N ARG A 55 1.04 -12.48 13.28
CA ARG A 55 2.16 -13.39 13.48
C ARG A 55 2.75 -13.78 12.13
N ASN A 56 4.02 -14.13 12.13
CA ASN A 56 4.71 -14.63 10.94
C ASN A 56 4.54 -13.72 9.72
N VAL A 57 4.63 -12.39 9.93
CA VAL A 57 4.44 -11.41 8.85
C VAL A 57 5.59 -11.51 7.86
N THR A 58 5.25 -11.90 6.62
CA THR A 58 6.20 -12.03 5.51
C THR A 58 5.82 -11.09 4.38
N SER A 59 6.80 -10.77 3.53
CA SER A 59 6.61 -9.91 2.36
C SER A 59 7.20 -10.55 1.12
N LYS A 60 6.57 -10.28 -0.03
CA LYS A 60 7.10 -10.59 -1.35
C LYS A 60 7.00 -9.34 -2.22
N ILE A 61 8.12 -8.88 -2.76
CA ILE A 61 8.18 -7.73 -3.67
C ILE A 61 8.58 -8.22 -5.05
N ILE A 62 7.86 -7.79 -6.07
CA ILE A 62 8.08 -8.15 -7.47
C ILE A 62 8.43 -6.85 -8.22
N PRO A 63 9.61 -6.77 -8.85
CA PRO A 63 10.00 -5.59 -9.62
C PRO A 63 9.19 -5.44 -10.92
N PRO A 64 9.22 -4.25 -11.55
CA PRO A 64 8.63 -4.03 -12.86
C PRO A 64 9.13 -5.02 -13.90
N SER A 65 8.28 -5.34 -14.85
CA SER A 65 8.55 -6.20 -16.00
C SER A 65 7.82 -5.68 -17.24
N ASP A 66 8.11 -6.26 -18.41
CA ASP A 66 7.43 -5.91 -19.66
C ASP A 66 5.89 -6.05 -19.60
N LYS A 67 5.38 -6.88 -18.67
CA LYS A 67 3.94 -7.10 -18.47
C LYS A 67 3.32 -6.19 -17.41
N ASN A 68 4.13 -5.64 -16.50
CA ASN A 68 3.66 -4.76 -15.44
C ASN A 68 4.72 -3.68 -15.16
N PRO A 69 4.45 -2.41 -15.49
CA PRO A 69 5.43 -1.34 -15.34
C PRO A 69 5.65 -0.92 -13.88
N HIS A 70 4.87 -1.44 -12.93
CA HIS A 70 4.93 -1.08 -11.52
C HIS A 70 5.56 -2.18 -10.68
N TYR A 71 6.21 -1.80 -9.57
CA TYR A 71 6.45 -2.77 -8.50
C TYR A 71 5.10 -3.22 -7.96
N THR A 72 4.99 -4.52 -7.66
CA THR A 72 3.87 -5.07 -6.90
C THR A 72 4.41 -5.81 -5.69
N ALA A 73 3.63 -5.84 -4.62
CA ALA A 73 4.04 -6.55 -3.44
C ALA A 73 2.86 -7.15 -2.67
N GLU A 74 3.17 -8.11 -1.83
CA GLU A 74 2.23 -8.82 -0.98
C GLU A 74 2.77 -8.87 0.45
N ILE A 75 1.90 -8.66 1.44
CA ILE A 75 2.18 -8.96 2.84
C ILE A 75 1.22 -10.05 3.28
N SER A 76 1.77 -11.17 3.74
CA SER A 76 1.01 -12.29 4.29
C SER A 76 1.29 -12.45 5.78
N ALA A 77 0.26 -12.76 6.56
CA ALA A 77 0.37 -12.95 8.00
C ALA A 77 -0.62 -14.00 8.50
N ALA A 78 -0.25 -14.65 9.60
CA ALA A 78 -1.23 -15.33 10.45
C ALA A 78 -1.87 -14.31 11.40
N VAL A 79 -3.14 -14.48 11.71
CA VAL A 79 -3.88 -13.66 12.67
C VAL A 79 -4.04 -14.46 13.95
N GLU A 80 -3.45 -13.98 15.04
CA GLU A 80 -3.63 -14.54 16.36
C GLU A 80 -4.89 -13.97 16.99
N ARG A 81 -5.90 -14.82 17.17
CA ARG A 81 -7.12 -14.53 17.92
C ARG A 81 -7.67 -15.82 18.54
N PRO A 82 -8.64 -15.74 19.48
CA PRO A 82 -9.33 -16.93 19.97
C PRO A 82 -10.14 -17.58 18.83
N SER A 83 -9.53 -18.53 18.13
CA SER A 83 -10.14 -19.27 17.02
C SER A 83 -9.84 -20.76 17.11
N SER A 84 -10.67 -21.55 16.43
CA SER A 84 -10.51 -23.00 16.33
C SER A 84 -9.59 -23.45 15.18
N SER A 85 -9.25 -22.52 14.28
CA SER A 85 -8.34 -22.73 13.14
C SER A 85 -7.38 -21.55 12.94
N PRO A 86 -6.26 -21.74 12.24
CA PRO A 86 -5.36 -20.64 11.90
C PRO A 86 -6.06 -19.62 10.99
N ASP A 87 -6.14 -18.39 11.45
CA ASP A 87 -6.66 -17.27 10.66
C ASP A 87 -5.50 -16.65 9.85
N LEU A 88 -5.79 -16.19 8.63
CA LEU A 88 -4.79 -15.69 7.68
C LEU A 88 -5.19 -14.31 7.15
N ALA A 89 -4.20 -13.52 6.74
CA ALA A 89 -4.40 -12.23 6.10
C ALA A 89 -3.38 -12.03 4.97
N ASP A 90 -3.86 -11.60 3.80
CA ASP A 90 -3.07 -11.31 2.62
C ASP A 90 -3.39 -9.91 2.09
N TYR A 91 -2.38 -9.06 1.92
CA TYR A 91 -2.53 -7.67 1.49
C TYR A 91 -1.70 -7.39 0.24
N HIS A 92 -2.34 -6.85 -0.78
CA HIS A 92 -1.70 -6.60 -2.06
C HIS A 92 -1.46 -5.11 -2.28
N PHE A 93 -0.27 -4.80 -2.79
CA PHE A 93 0.19 -3.44 -3.02
C PHE A 93 0.73 -3.24 -4.43
N VAL A 94 0.63 -2.01 -4.91
CA VAL A 94 1.31 -1.52 -6.12
C VAL A 94 2.09 -0.26 -5.78
N TYR A 95 3.27 -0.09 -6.39
CA TYR A 95 4.01 1.17 -6.32
C TYR A 95 3.65 2.05 -7.51
N ALA A 96 2.86 3.10 -7.26
CA ALA A 96 2.40 4.03 -8.27
C ALA A 96 2.38 5.45 -7.70
N ASN A 97 2.60 6.45 -8.55
CA ASN A 97 2.63 7.86 -8.14
C ASN A 97 3.58 8.12 -6.96
N ASP A 98 4.74 7.48 -7.00
CA ASP A 98 5.80 7.57 -5.99
C ASP A 98 5.40 7.09 -4.57
N ARG A 99 4.38 6.23 -4.47
CA ARG A 99 3.90 5.67 -3.20
C ARG A 99 3.46 4.21 -3.35
N TRP A 100 3.61 3.44 -2.27
CA TRP A 100 2.91 2.18 -2.14
C TRP A 100 1.41 2.43 -1.92
N GLN A 101 0.58 1.70 -2.65
CA GLN A 101 -0.88 1.78 -2.58
C GLN A 101 -1.44 0.38 -2.28
N LEU A 102 -2.23 0.25 -1.22
CA LEU A 102 -2.98 -0.95 -0.88
C LEU A 102 -4.16 -1.08 -1.82
N VAL A 103 -4.16 -2.13 -2.64
CA VAL A 103 -5.19 -2.34 -3.68
C VAL A 103 -6.26 -3.33 -3.25
N LYS A 104 -5.88 -4.33 -2.46
CA LYS A 104 -6.75 -5.42 -2.03
C LYS A 104 -6.26 -5.99 -0.71
N GLY A 105 -7.18 -6.50 0.09
CA GLY A 105 -6.87 -7.33 1.24
C GLY A 105 -7.85 -8.48 1.36
N GLU A 106 -7.37 -9.60 1.89
CA GLU A 106 -8.17 -10.77 2.20
C GLU A 106 -7.85 -11.19 3.63
N GLU A 107 -8.87 -11.52 4.43
CA GLU A 107 -8.68 -12.14 5.74
C GLU A 107 -9.60 -13.36 5.84
N PHE A 108 -9.03 -14.50 6.25
CA PHE A 108 -9.75 -15.76 6.38
C PHE A 108 -9.79 -16.14 7.84
N THR A 109 -10.99 -16.36 8.36
CA THR A 109 -11.21 -16.69 9.77
C THR A 109 -12.12 -17.89 9.91
N ASP A 110 -12.13 -18.52 11.08
CA ASP A 110 -13.02 -19.65 11.37
C ASP A 110 -14.53 -19.35 11.26
N VAL A 111 -14.91 -18.06 11.23
CA VAL A 111 -16.30 -17.60 11.19
C VAL A 111 -16.70 -16.89 9.90
N ALA A 112 -15.72 -16.34 9.16
CA ALA A 112 -15.97 -15.51 7.98
C ALA A 112 -14.73 -15.30 7.11
N ASP A 113 -14.99 -15.09 5.81
CA ASP A 113 -14.01 -14.63 4.82
C ASP A 113 -14.27 -13.16 4.51
N TYR A 114 -13.22 -12.35 4.60
CA TYR A 114 -13.25 -10.91 4.38
C TYR A 114 -12.50 -10.60 3.09
N VAL A 115 -13.11 -9.79 2.23
CA VAL A 115 -12.50 -9.27 1.02
C VAL A 115 -12.60 -7.75 1.04
N PHE A 116 -11.48 -7.08 0.85
CA PHE A 116 -11.35 -5.63 0.82
C PHE A 116 -10.81 -5.17 -0.53
N ILE A 117 -11.41 -4.12 -1.08
CA ILE A 117 -10.95 -3.46 -2.30
C ILE A 117 -11.02 -1.95 -2.06
N GLY A 118 -9.86 -1.32 -1.85
CA GLY A 118 -9.79 0.09 -1.49
C GLY A 118 -10.54 0.38 -0.19
N ASP A 119 -11.57 1.22 -0.28
CA ASP A 119 -12.44 1.66 0.82
C ASP A 119 -13.71 0.79 0.97
N ARG A 120 -13.83 -0.31 0.22
CA ARG A 120 -14.98 -1.21 0.25
C ARG A 120 -14.63 -2.57 0.81
N TYR A 121 -15.63 -3.24 1.36
CA TYR A 121 -15.50 -4.59 1.87
C TYR A 121 -16.72 -5.46 1.54
N GLU A 122 -16.47 -6.77 1.51
CA GLU A 122 -17.47 -7.83 1.53
C GLU A 122 -17.04 -8.88 2.56
N ILE A 123 -17.97 -9.33 3.40
CA ILE A 123 -17.77 -10.34 4.44
C ILE A 123 -18.76 -11.47 4.19
N TYR A 124 -18.24 -12.66 4.01
CA TYR A 124 -19.00 -13.88 3.79
C TYR A 124 -18.93 -14.72 5.06
N SER A 125 -20.06 -14.97 5.73
CA SER A 125 -20.05 -15.84 6.89
C SER A 125 -19.89 -17.31 6.48
N VAL A 126 -19.05 -18.05 7.22
CA VAL A 126 -18.90 -19.50 7.03
C VAL A 126 -20.09 -20.28 7.62
N HIS A 127 -20.84 -19.66 8.55
CA HIS A 127 -21.93 -20.33 9.27
C HIS A 127 -23.33 -20.01 8.71
N ASN A 128 -23.48 -19.00 7.86
CA ASN A 128 -24.75 -18.65 7.24
C ASN A 128 -24.54 -18.06 5.84
N SER A 129 -25.54 -18.15 4.97
CA SER A 129 -25.46 -17.62 3.59
C SER A 129 -25.63 -16.10 3.51
N HIS A 130 -25.31 -15.35 4.57
CA HIS A 130 -25.38 -13.89 4.55
C HIS A 130 -24.05 -13.29 4.13
N THR A 131 -24.13 -12.33 3.22
CA THR A 131 -23.02 -11.45 2.85
C THR A 131 -23.30 -10.06 3.37
N LEU A 132 -22.35 -9.51 4.13
CA LEU A 132 -22.36 -8.10 4.53
C LEU A 132 -21.38 -7.35 3.62
N SER A 133 -21.80 -6.20 3.09
CA SER A 133 -20.92 -5.34 2.30
C SER A 133 -21.09 -3.88 2.70
N GLY A 134 -20.06 -3.08 2.49
CA GLY A 134 -20.10 -1.68 2.87
C GLY A 134 -18.84 -0.91 2.52
N ASN A 135 -18.70 0.23 3.19
CA ASN A 135 -17.57 1.14 3.09
C ASN A 135 -16.86 1.25 4.44
N LEU A 136 -15.53 1.41 4.41
CA LEU A 136 -14.67 1.40 5.58
C LEU A 136 -14.83 2.64 6.47
N ASP A 137 -15.15 3.81 5.92
CA ASP A 137 -15.35 5.03 6.73
C ASP A 137 -16.53 4.83 7.67
N LYS A 138 -17.64 4.32 7.13
CA LYS A 138 -18.82 3.98 7.95
C LYS A 138 -18.52 2.86 8.95
N ALA A 139 -17.81 1.82 8.52
CA ALA A 139 -17.46 0.72 9.41
C ALA A 139 -16.56 1.15 10.58
N LYS A 140 -15.67 2.13 10.34
CA LYS A 140 -14.81 2.74 11.35
C LYS A 140 -15.62 3.55 12.36
N GLU A 141 -16.61 4.31 11.92
CA GLU A 141 -17.54 5.04 12.79
C GLU A 141 -18.38 4.10 13.65
N ASP A 142 -18.91 3.05 13.04
CA ASP A 142 -19.80 2.07 13.70
C ASP A 142 -19.03 1.07 14.60
N GLY A 143 -17.70 0.99 14.45
CA GLY A 143 -16.86 0.00 15.14
C GLY A 143 -17.17 -1.46 14.77
N GLY A 144 -17.84 -1.67 13.63
CA GLY A 144 -18.52 -2.93 13.29
C GLY A 144 -17.63 -4.02 12.69
N ILE A 145 -16.40 -3.69 12.29
CA ILE A 145 -15.50 -4.64 11.62
C ILE A 145 -14.25 -4.89 12.47
N LYS A 146 -14.08 -6.15 12.89
CA LYS A 146 -12.88 -6.64 13.57
C LYS A 146 -11.89 -7.19 12.53
N SER A 147 -11.23 -6.29 11.82
CA SER A 147 -10.30 -6.62 10.75
C SER A 147 -9.00 -5.84 10.93
N GLY A 148 -7.89 -6.48 10.60
CA GLY A 148 -6.58 -5.85 10.55
C GLY A 148 -6.38 -4.96 9.31
N TYR A 149 -7.19 -5.14 8.26
CA TYR A 149 -7.23 -4.24 7.10
C TYR A 149 -7.59 -2.81 7.52
N LEU A 150 -8.52 -2.64 8.47
CA LEU A 150 -9.01 -1.31 8.87
C LEU A 150 -7.88 -0.42 9.46
N PRO A 151 -7.12 -0.83 10.49
CA PRO A 151 -6.00 -0.05 10.97
C PRO A 151 -4.81 -0.02 10.00
N LEU A 152 -4.61 -1.04 9.16
CA LEU A 152 -3.62 -0.94 8.07
C LEU A 152 -3.98 0.23 7.13
N TYR A 153 -5.24 0.33 6.72
CA TYR A 153 -5.74 1.32 5.77
C TYR A 153 -5.70 2.75 6.33
N TYR A 154 -6.02 2.95 7.62
CA TYR A 154 -6.12 4.29 8.23
C TYR A 154 -4.94 4.69 9.12
N GLU A 155 -4.30 3.77 9.83
CA GLU A 155 -3.26 4.11 10.82
C GLU A 155 -1.85 3.98 10.24
N VAL A 156 -1.57 2.86 9.56
CA VAL A 156 -0.27 2.63 8.91
C VAL A 156 -0.20 3.41 7.60
N LEU A 157 -1.30 3.42 6.85
CA LEU A 157 -1.47 4.11 5.58
C LEU A 157 -2.38 5.33 5.75
N ASP A 158 -2.37 6.20 4.75
CA ASP A 158 -3.29 7.31 4.58
C ASP A 158 -4.32 6.94 3.52
N HIS A 159 -5.41 6.34 3.98
CA HIS A 159 -6.50 5.85 3.12
C HIS A 159 -5.98 4.91 2.03
N GLY A 160 -5.18 3.93 2.44
CA GLY A 160 -4.56 2.94 1.55
C GLY A 160 -3.30 3.44 0.82
N ASN A 161 -2.94 4.73 0.91
CA ASN A 161 -1.69 5.24 0.36
C ASN A 161 -0.60 5.28 1.42
N GLU A 162 0.64 5.05 1.02
CA GLU A 162 1.77 5.18 1.94
C GLU A 162 1.84 6.58 2.58
N ARG A 163 2.01 6.58 3.91
CA ARG A 163 2.34 7.79 4.69
C ARG A 163 3.83 8.11 4.54
N LEU A 164 4.11 9.20 3.85
CA LEU A 164 5.43 9.84 3.83
C LEU A 164 5.57 10.65 5.13
N ASN A 165 6.28 10.10 6.11
CA ASN A 165 6.62 10.79 7.35
C ASN A 165 8.02 11.38 7.26
#